data_AF-A0A3L8C7V8-F1
#
_entry.id   AF-A0A3L8C7V8-F1
#
_cell.length_a   1.000
_cell.length_b   1.000
_cell.length_c   1.000
_cell.angle_alpha   90.00
_cell.angle_beta   90.00
_cell.angle_gamma   90.00
#
_symmetry.space_group_name_H-M   'P 1'
#
loop_
_entity.id
_entity.type
_entity.pdbx_description
1 polymer ?
#
loop_
_entity_poly.entity_id
_entity_poly.type
_entity_poly.pdbx_seq_one_letter_code
_entity_poly.pdbx_strand_id
1 'polypeptide(L)'
;MSGEPSAWSRYPGYRIDLLPCPSKGRVTYGGKTLAESSACIVVQESDHDARLYFPEKDVNWELFEASNHQTHCPFKGDACYWSMPEEGKVLDNVVWCYRDPFVEVSGLKGYVSFDTDLLAVELVQSWVKGGEHSVVTRFPIWGDAQDLLDLINVQPTTANQFSSHPYPNPPIGTFIESLKEKRRRSVVEGGHQLSQAIVAASKTVPDQRVTSASMIFSKAASFEEPLDVQVDVLRAGRNFSTLEVKTVQQEQMRSVGLVLMDSSPGDRIKHSIAMPEVAGPDEAKPLDMRVTGREIRVVDGAYTNDLDHIGPPELYAWIRFREAPETPYLNAALMTQAITHWTIAAALRPHPGLSQALAHVSLSTGPLKADINFHDDVDVSQWMLYVNDAVYAGKGQAQGQGKIFSIDGRLLATFAVHTMIRDFAGGAGKGHNAM
;
A
#
# COMPACT_ATOMS: atom_id res chain seq x y z
N MET A 1 23.84 -31.36 14.29
CA MET A 1 22.44 -31.41 14.74
C MET A 1 22.44 -31.19 16.23
N SER A 2 22.13 -29.98 16.67
CA SER A 2 21.89 -29.70 18.08
C SER A 2 20.59 -30.39 18.45
N GLY A 3 20.63 -31.41 19.30
CA GLY A 3 19.45 -32.13 19.79
C GLY A 3 18.57 -31.29 20.74
N GLU A 4 18.48 -29.97 20.51
CA GLU A 4 17.65 -29.07 21.29
C GLU A 4 16.17 -29.24 20.89
N PRO A 5 15.26 -29.41 21.86
CA PRO A 5 13.84 -29.55 21.57
C PRO A 5 13.24 -28.24 21.07
N SER A 6 12.26 -28.35 20.18
CA SER A 6 11.55 -27.21 19.62
C SER A 6 10.92 -26.33 20.73
N ALA A 7 10.75 -25.04 20.44
CA ALA A 7 10.18 -24.09 21.39
C ALA A 7 8.63 -24.02 21.32
N TRP A 8 7.98 -24.75 20.42
CA TRP A 8 6.53 -24.71 20.21
C TRP A 8 5.70 -24.90 21.49
N SER A 9 6.05 -25.88 22.32
CA SER A 9 5.35 -26.14 23.60
C SER A 9 5.52 -25.03 24.64
N ARG A 10 6.61 -24.25 24.55
CA ARG A 10 6.90 -23.11 25.43
C ARG A 10 6.20 -21.83 24.99
N TYR A 11 5.83 -21.73 23.70
CA TYR A 11 5.20 -20.55 23.11
C TYR A 11 3.93 -20.92 22.33
N PRO A 12 2.84 -21.31 23.01
CA PRO A 12 1.62 -21.79 22.35
C PRO A 12 0.91 -20.76 21.47
N GLY A 13 1.26 -19.47 21.59
CA GLY A 13 0.75 -18.39 20.75
C GLY A 13 1.60 -18.07 19.52
N TYR A 14 2.81 -18.62 19.42
CA TYR A 14 3.70 -18.40 18.28
C TYR A 14 3.16 -19.12 17.05
N ARG A 15 3.13 -18.45 15.90
CA ARG A 15 2.63 -19.01 14.64
C ARG A 15 3.66 -18.90 13.54
N ILE A 16 3.75 -19.96 12.75
CA ILE A 16 4.41 -20.00 11.44
C ILE A 16 3.41 -20.65 10.48
N ASP A 17 2.87 -19.86 9.57
CA ASP A 17 1.91 -20.31 8.56
C ASP A 17 2.62 -20.44 7.20
N LEU A 18 2.42 -21.60 6.55
CA LEU A 18 2.96 -21.91 5.24
C LEU A 18 1.81 -21.86 4.23
N LEU A 19 1.71 -20.77 3.49
CA LEU A 19 0.62 -20.51 2.56
C LEU A 19 1.10 -20.68 1.11
N PRO A 20 0.34 -21.35 0.23
CA PRO A 20 0.66 -21.34 -1.19
C PRO A 20 0.73 -19.91 -1.73
N CYS A 21 1.76 -19.60 -2.53
CA CYS A 21 1.86 -18.30 -3.18
C CYS A 21 0.90 -18.25 -4.39
N PRO A 22 -0.02 -17.27 -4.45
CA PRO A 22 -0.98 -17.18 -5.56
C PRO A 22 -0.37 -16.64 -6.86
N SER A 23 0.90 -16.25 -6.83
CA SER A 23 1.62 -15.63 -7.95
C SER A 23 2.94 -16.36 -8.20
N LYS A 24 3.50 -16.18 -9.40
CA LYS A 24 4.79 -16.75 -9.74
C LYS A 24 5.89 -15.98 -8.99
N GLY A 25 6.70 -16.67 -8.21
CA GLY A 25 7.87 -16.09 -7.57
C GLY A 25 9.03 -16.02 -8.54
N ARG A 26 9.84 -14.96 -8.46
CA ARG A 26 11.10 -14.81 -9.20
C ARG A 26 12.16 -14.16 -8.33
N VAL A 27 13.39 -14.64 -8.43
CA VAL A 27 14.56 -14.04 -7.78
C VAL A 27 15.57 -13.67 -8.85
N THR A 28 16.02 -12.42 -8.85
CA THR A 28 17.05 -11.96 -9.79
C THR A 28 18.18 -11.19 -9.08
N TYR A 29 19.36 -11.21 -9.70
CA TYR A 29 20.49 -10.38 -9.33
C TYR A 29 21.36 -10.07 -10.55
N GLY A 30 21.71 -8.80 -10.77
CA GLY A 30 22.57 -8.41 -11.89
C GLY A 30 22.05 -8.86 -13.27
N GLY A 31 20.73 -8.94 -13.45
CA GLY A 31 20.09 -9.44 -14.68
C GLY A 31 20.02 -10.97 -14.82
N LYS A 32 20.60 -11.75 -13.89
CA LYS A 32 20.52 -13.21 -13.85
C LYS A 32 19.27 -13.66 -13.08
N THR A 33 18.56 -14.67 -13.59
CA THR A 33 17.49 -15.34 -12.85
C THR A 33 18.10 -16.43 -11.96
N LEU A 34 17.92 -16.28 -10.65
CA LEU A 34 18.45 -17.19 -9.63
C LEU A 34 17.46 -18.31 -9.30
N ALA A 35 16.17 -17.99 -9.26
CA ALA A 35 15.08 -18.94 -9.06
C ALA A 35 13.80 -18.39 -9.65
N GLU A 36 12.93 -19.28 -10.13
CA GLU A 36 11.62 -18.89 -10.65
C GLU A 36 10.62 -20.04 -10.52
N SER A 37 9.48 -19.84 -9.84
CA SER A 37 8.53 -20.92 -9.57
C SER A 37 7.10 -20.45 -9.37
N SER A 38 6.15 -21.21 -9.89
CA SER A 38 4.71 -21.07 -9.57
C SER A 38 4.28 -21.92 -8.37
N ALA A 39 5.20 -22.65 -7.75
CA ALA A 39 4.96 -23.49 -6.57
C ALA A 39 5.65 -22.93 -5.32
N CYS A 40 5.84 -21.61 -5.27
CA CYS A 40 6.36 -20.95 -4.08
C CYS A 40 5.39 -21.05 -2.90
N ILE A 41 5.93 -21.01 -1.68
CA ILE A 41 5.14 -20.84 -0.46
C ILE A 41 5.53 -19.53 0.23
N VAL A 42 4.54 -18.81 0.75
CA VAL A 42 4.72 -17.65 1.62
C VAL A 42 4.76 -18.17 3.06
N VAL A 43 5.85 -17.89 3.75
CA VAL A 43 6.00 -18.20 5.17
C VAL A 43 5.74 -16.93 5.95
N GLN A 44 4.64 -16.91 6.69
CA GLN A 44 4.29 -15.85 7.63
C GLN A 44 4.64 -16.31 9.04
N GLU A 45 5.40 -15.51 9.76
CA GLU A 45 5.86 -15.84 11.10
C GLU A 45 5.61 -14.68 12.04
N SER A 46 5.19 -15.00 13.27
CA SER A 46 4.98 -14.00 14.33
C SER A 46 6.22 -13.10 14.48
N ASP A 47 6.01 -11.78 14.50
CA ASP A 47 7.04 -10.76 14.71
C ASP A 47 8.13 -10.66 13.61
N HIS A 48 7.93 -11.29 12.45
CA HIS A 48 8.84 -11.30 11.30
C HIS A 48 8.16 -10.86 10.00
N ASP A 49 8.92 -10.23 9.10
CA ASP A 49 8.45 -10.01 7.73
C ASP A 49 8.28 -11.37 7.04
N ALA A 50 7.23 -11.47 6.22
CA ALA A 50 6.97 -12.67 5.43
C ALA A 50 8.18 -13.01 4.55
N ARG A 51 8.39 -14.32 4.33
CA ARG A 51 9.47 -14.84 3.47
C ARG A 51 8.89 -15.70 2.36
N LEU A 52 9.42 -15.54 1.15
CA LEU A 52 9.04 -16.37 0.00
C LEU A 52 10.01 -17.55 -0.08
N TYR A 53 9.47 -18.76 -0.14
CA TYR A 53 10.21 -20.00 -0.24
C TYR A 53 9.94 -20.65 -1.59
N PHE A 54 11.00 -21.08 -2.25
CA PHE A 54 11.02 -21.69 -3.58
C PHE A 54 11.35 -23.17 -3.45
N PRO A 55 10.71 -24.07 -4.22
CA PRO A 55 11.15 -25.46 -4.31
C PRO A 55 12.62 -25.52 -4.74
N GLU A 56 13.43 -26.36 -4.10
CA GLU A 56 14.86 -26.49 -4.41
C GLU A 56 15.11 -26.82 -5.90
N LYS A 57 14.20 -27.56 -6.53
CA LYS A 57 14.28 -27.93 -7.95
C LYS A 57 14.16 -26.74 -8.93
N ASP A 58 13.63 -25.61 -8.47
CA ASP A 58 13.36 -24.42 -9.30
C ASP A 58 14.45 -23.34 -9.11
N VAL A 59 15.55 -23.70 -8.42
CA VAL A 59 16.70 -22.84 -8.14
C VAL A 59 17.85 -23.19 -9.08
N ASN A 60 18.50 -22.16 -9.63
CA ASN A 60 19.70 -22.34 -10.43
C ASN A 60 20.93 -22.52 -9.52
N TRP A 61 21.14 -23.74 -9.06
CA TRP A 61 22.23 -24.08 -8.14
C TRP A 61 23.65 -23.88 -8.69
N GLU A 62 23.83 -23.78 -10.01
CA GLU A 62 25.14 -23.53 -10.62
C GLU A 62 25.71 -22.15 -10.24
N LEU A 63 24.86 -21.25 -9.75
CA LEU A 63 25.25 -19.90 -9.31
C LEU A 63 25.67 -19.83 -7.84
N PHE A 64 25.56 -20.93 -7.08
CA PHE A 64 25.71 -20.92 -5.64
C PHE A 64 26.73 -21.93 -5.12
N GLU A 65 27.42 -21.56 -4.05
CA GLU A 65 28.35 -22.43 -3.33
C GLU A 65 27.85 -22.65 -1.89
N ALA A 66 27.91 -23.89 -1.42
CA ALA A 66 27.50 -24.23 -0.06
C ALA A 66 28.42 -23.54 0.96
N SER A 67 27.81 -22.90 1.95
CA SER A 67 28.50 -22.26 3.06
C SER A 67 28.65 -23.22 4.23
N ASN A 68 29.73 -23.08 5.00
CA ASN A 68 29.89 -23.75 6.29
C ASN A 68 29.08 -23.06 7.41
N HIS A 69 28.45 -21.92 7.11
CA HIS A 69 27.60 -21.22 8.05
C HIS A 69 26.31 -21.99 8.32
N GLN A 70 25.93 -22.08 9.60
CA GLN A 70 24.68 -22.66 10.05
C GLN A 70 24.14 -21.79 11.19
N THR A 71 22.81 -21.70 11.28
CA THR A 71 22.13 -21.06 12.41
C THR A 71 21.04 -21.98 12.93
N HIS A 72 20.72 -21.86 14.21
CA HIS A 72 19.63 -22.60 14.81
C HIS A 72 18.43 -21.68 15.03
N CYS A 73 17.26 -22.09 14.52
CA CYS A 73 15.98 -21.45 14.81
C CYS A 73 15.18 -22.34 15.76
N PRO A 74 14.74 -21.85 16.94
CA PRO A 74 14.03 -22.66 17.93
C PRO A 74 12.66 -23.18 17.46
N PHE A 75 12.13 -22.66 16.35
CA PHE A 75 10.84 -23.05 15.78
C PHE A 75 10.96 -23.80 14.45
N LYS A 76 12.09 -23.69 13.75
CA LYS A 76 12.27 -24.30 12.42
C LYS A 76 13.40 -25.34 12.35
N GLY A 77 14.33 -25.34 13.30
CA GLY A 77 15.49 -26.23 13.31
C GLY A 77 16.76 -25.57 12.75
N ASP A 78 17.69 -26.40 12.28
CA ASP A 78 19.01 -25.97 11.79
C ASP A 78 18.92 -25.48 10.32
N ALA A 79 19.31 -24.24 10.08
CA ALA A 79 19.39 -23.65 8.75
C ALA A 79 20.76 -23.90 8.11
N CYS A 80 20.75 -24.27 6.83
CA CYS A 80 21.93 -24.37 5.96
C CYS A 80 21.95 -23.20 4.98
N TYR A 81 23.13 -22.71 4.62
CA TYR A 81 23.29 -21.51 3.79
C TYR A 81 24.13 -21.74 2.55
N TRP A 82 23.90 -20.92 1.53
CA TRP A 82 24.71 -20.82 0.32
C TRP A 82 25.07 -19.36 0.02
N SER A 83 26.27 -19.16 -0.50
CA SER A 83 26.77 -17.88 -0.98
C SER A 83 26.77 -17.84 -2.50
N MET A 84 26.68 -16.64 -3.08
CA MET A 84 26.72 -16.44 -4.53
C MET A 84 28.01 -15.71 -4.92
N PRO A 85 28.97 -16.37 -5.58
CA PRO A 85 30.13 -15.70 -6.16
C PRO A 85 29.69 -14.76 -7.29
N GLU A 86 30.20 -13.53 -7.30
CA GLU A 86 30.00 -12.55 -8.37
C GLU A 86 31.34 -11.88 -8.71
N GLU A 87 31.45 -11.24 -9.89
CA GLU A 87 32.69 -10.60 -10.31
C GLU A 87 33.19 -9.59 -9.26
N GLY A 88 34.30 -9.92 -8.61
CA GLY A 88 34.97 -9.07 -7.62
C GLY A 88 34.36 -9.07 -6.21
N LYS A 89 33.32 -9.85 -5.92
CA LYS A 89 32.75 -9.98 -4.57
C LYS A 89 31.97 -11.29 -4.37
N VAL A 90 31.79 -11.71 -3.13
CA VAL A 90 30.88 -12.81 -2.78
C VAL A 90 29.67 -12.22 -2.04
N LEU A 91 28.46 -12.61 -2.44
CA LEU A 91 27.28 -12.36 -1.63
C LEU A 91 27.12 -13.51 -0.63
N ASP A 92 27.51 -13.25 0.61
CA ASP A 92 27.57 -14.28 1.63
C ASP A 92 26.19 -14.68 2.16
N ASN A 93 25.92 -16.00 2.21
CA ASN A 93 24.76 -16.60 2.87
C ASN A 93 23.39 -16.06 2.39
N VAL A 94 23.28 -15.74 1.10
CA VAL A 94 22.07 -15.15 0.49
C VAL A 94 20.94 -16.13 0.21
N VAL A 95 21.18 -17.43 0.36
CA VAL A 95 20.16 -18.49 0.26
C VAL A 95 20.22 -19.34 1.51
N TRP A 96 19.06 -19.71 2.07
CA TRP A 96 19.00 -20.66 3.18
C TRP A 96 17.86 -21.65 3.05
N CYS A 97 18.01 -22.82 3.68
CA CYS A 97 16.92 -23.79 3.85
C CYS A 97 16.99 -24.49 5.21
N TYR A 98 15.89 -25.14 5.58
CA TYR A 98 15.82 -26.07 6.69
C TYR A 98 15.73 -27.48 6.13
N ARG A 99 16.84 -28.22 6.13
CA ARG A 99 16.91 -29.58 5.55
C ARG A 99 16.12 -30.61 6.35
N ASP A 100 16.15 -30.46 7.67
CA ASP A 100 15.41 -31.28 8.62
C ASP A 100 14.60 -30.38 9.56
N PRO A 101 13.53 -29.75 9.03
CA PRO A 101 12.72 -28.83 9.82
C PRO A 101 11.92 -29.60 10.88
N PHE A 102 11.57 -28.93 11.98
CA PHE A 102 10.67 -29.52 12.97
C PHE A 102 9.31 -29.91 12.38
N VAL A 103 8.63 -30.86 13.01
CA VAL A 103 7.41 -31.49 12.48
C VAL A 103 6.30 -30.47 12.19
N GLU A 104 6.19 -29.44 13.03
CA GLU A 104 5.21 -28.35 12.93
C GLU A 104 5.39 -27.52 11.65
N VAL A 105 6.60 -27.47 11.09
CA VAL A 105 6.94 -26.74 9.86
C VAL A 105 7.58 -27.66 8.82
N SER A 106 7.24 -28.95 8.85
CA SER A 106 7.77 -29.97 7.95
C SER A 106 7.56 -29.64 6.46
N GLY A 107 6.56 -28.82 6.14
CA GLY A 107 6.32 -28.30 4.79
C GLY A 107 7.44 -27.43 4.21
N LEU A 108 8.40 -26.95 5.03
CA LEU A 108 9.59 -26.25 4.55
C LEU A 108 10.63 -27.19 3.92
N LYS A 109 10.51 -28.51 4.13
CA LYS A 109 11.48 -29.47 3.60
C LYS A 109 11.46 -29.45 2.07
N GLY A 110 12.64 -29.30 1.47
CA GLY A 110 12.80 -29.18 0.01
C GLY A 110 12.48 -27.78 -0.53
N TYR A 111 12.40 -26.77 0.34
CA TYR A 111 12.27 -25.37 -0.04
C TYR A 111 13.44 -24.53 0.49
N VAL A 112 13.81 -23.50 -0.28
CA VAL A 112 14.81 -22.49 0.09
C VAL A 112 14.22 -21.10 0.08
N SER A 113 14.80 -20.17 0.84
CA SER A 113 14.45 -18.75 0.78
C SER A 113 15.69 -17.90 0.53
N PHE A 114 15.46 -16.64 0.17
CA PHE A 114 16.45 -15.72 -0.37
C PHE A 114 16.49 -14.42 0.43
N ASP A 115 17.68 -13.82 0.53
CA ASP A 115 17.86 -12.52 1.16
C ASP A 115 17.21 -11.41 0.32
N THR A 116 16.17 -10.79 0.87
CA THR A 116 15.36 -9.76 0.19
C THR A 116 16.02 -8.37 0.13
N ASP A 117 17.05 -8.15 0.96
CA ASP A 117 17.79 -6.89 1.02
C ASP A 117 18.87 -6.88 -0.06
N LEU A 118 19.50 -8.02 -0.31
CA LEU A 118 20.55 -8.19 -1.31
C LEU A 118 20.05 -8.62 -2.69
N LEU A 119 18.93 -9.35 -2.76
CA LEU A 119 18.39 -9.91 -3.99
C LEU A 119 17.03 -9.29 -4.35
N ALA A 120 16.71 -9.22 -5.64
CA ALA A 120 15.39 -8.82 -6.11
C ALA A 120 14.46 -10.03 -6.07
N VAL A 121 13.79 -10.22 -4.92
CA VAL A 121 12.73 -11.22 -4.73
C VAL A 121 11.39 -10.59 -5.10
N GLU A 122 10.70 -11.17 -6.07
CA GLU A 122 9.55 -10.56 -6.74
C GLU A 122 8.41 -11.56 -6.93
N LEU A 123 7.19 -11.04 -6.97
CA LEU A 123 6.00 -11.71 -7.45
C LEU A 123 5.69 -11.19 -8.86
N VAL A 124 5.43 -12.11 -9.79
CA VAL A 124 5.07 -11.83 -11.18
C VAL A 124 3.63 -12.27 -11.39
N GLN A 125 2.75 -11.32 -11.69
CA GLN A 125 1.32 -11.55 -11.92
C GLN A 125 1.00 -11.40 -13.40
N SER A 126 0.53 -12.47 -14.03
CA SER A 126 -0.02 -12.40 -15.39
C SER A 126 -1.47 -11.94 -15.35
N TRP A 127 -1.76 -10.79 -15.92
CA TRP A 127 -3.11 -10.24 -16.05
C TRP A 127 -3.58 -10.52 -17.48
N VAL A 128 -4.76 -11.11 -17.64
CA VAL A 128 -5.30 -11.53 -18.96
C VAL A 128 -6.29 -10.50 -19.51
N LYS A 129 -6.97 -9.75 -18.63
CA LYS A 129 -7.97 -8.75 -19.03
C LYS A 129 -7.27 -7.53 -19.66
N GLY A 130 -7.45 -7.35 -20.97
CA GLY A 130 -6.81 -6.27 -21.75
C GLY A 130 -5.52 -6.65 -22.48
N GLY A 131 -5.19 -7.96 -22.57
CA GLY A 131 -3.96 -8.47 -23.17
C GLY A 131 -3.06 -9.14 -22.13
N GLU A 132 -2.10 -9.97 -22.56
CA GLU A 132 -1.14 -10.60 -21.64
C GLU A 132 -0.17 -9.54 -21.12
N HIS A 133 -0.37 -9.13 -19.86
CA HIS A 133 0.42 -8.10 -19.21
C HIS A 133 0.95 -8.62 -17.87
N SER A 134 2.26 -8.53 -17.66
CA SER A 134 2.87 -8.96 -16.40
C SER A 134 3.13 -7.76 -15.49
N VAL A 135 2.58 -7.82 -14.28
CA VAL A 135 2.86 -6.86 -13.20
C VAL A 135 3.83 -7.49 -12.21
N VAL A 136 4.92 -6.78 -11.92
CA VAL A 136 5.96 -7.23 -11.00
C VAL A 136 5.84 -6.44 -9.69
N THR A 137 5.88 -7.15 -8.56
CA THR A 137 5.81 -6.55 -7.22
C THR A 137 6.93 -7.12 -6.36
N ARG A 138 7.71 -6.27 -5.71
CA ARG A 138 8.80 -6.69 -4.82
C ARG A 138 8.24 -7.28 -3.52
N PHE A 139 8.85 -8.37 -3.08
CA PHE A 139 8.52 -9.07 -1.85
C PHE A 139 9.49 -8.66 -0.71
N PRO A 140 9.05 -8.60 0.56
CA PRO A 140 7.69 -8.80 1.05
C PRO A 140 6.75 -7.68 0.60
N ILE A 141 5.52 -8.08 0.30
CA ILE A 141 4.44 -7.17 -0.08
C ILE A 141 3.83 -6.53 1.17
N TRP A 142 3.18 -5.37 1.01
CA TRP A 142 2.32 -4.82 2.04
C TRP A 142 1.04 -5.65 2.18
N GLY A 143 0.44 -6.01 1.04
CA GLY A 143 -0.83 -6.72 0.92
C GLY A 143 -1.27 -6.81 -0.54
N ASP A 144 -2.54 -7.07 -0.78
CA ASP A 144 -3.14 -7.08 -2.11
C ASP A 144 -4.33 -6.11 -2.28
N ALA A 145 -4.90 -6.07 -3.48
CA ALA A 145 -6.06 -5.25 -3.80
C ALA A 145 -7.31 -5.64 -2.99
N GLN A 146 -7.45 -6.90 -2.59
CA GLN A 146 -8.53 -7.36 -1.73
C GLN A 146 -8.33 -6.86 -0.30
N ASP A 147 -7.11 -6.88 0.23
CA ASP A 147 -6.79 -6.27 1.52
C ASP A 147 -7.18 -4.78 1.56
N LEU A 148 -6.87 -4.02 0.49
CA LEU A 148 -7.29 -2.62 0.37
C LEU A 148 -8.81 -2.48 0.38
N LEU A 149 -9.52 -3.39 -0.31
CA LEU A 149 -10.97 -3.38 -0.39
C LEU A 149 -11.60 -3.71 0.98
N ASP A 150 -11.09 -4.71 1.67
CA ASP A 150 -11.57 -5.15 2.99
C ASP A 150 -11.38 -4.05 4.03
N LEU A 151 -10.27 -3.31 3.94
CA LEU A 151 -9.97 -2.17 4.79
C LEU A 151 -10.93 -0.98 4.62
N ILE A 152 -11.40 -0.71 3.40
CA ILE A 152 -12.34 0.39 3.14
C ILE A 152 -13.81 -0.04 3.27
N ASN A 153 -14.10 -1.33 3.11
CA ASN A 153 -15.45 -1.88 3.13
C ASN A 153 -15.97 -2.09 4.58
N VAL A 154 -16.22 -0.98 5.28
CA VAL A 154 -16.68 -0.98 6.68
C VAL A 154 -18.00 -1.73 6.86
N GLN A 155 -18.09 -2.59 7.87
CA GLN A 155 -19.25 -3.45 8.12
C GLN A 155 -20.20 -2.79 9.13
N PRO A 156 -21.54 -2.87 8.93
CA PRO A 156 -22.49 -2.27 9.87
C PRO A 156 -22.45 -2.97 11.22
N THR A 157 -22.32 -2.19 12.29
CA THR A 157 -22.49 -2.66 13.68
C THR A 157 -23.87 -2.26 14.22
N THR A 158 -24.40 -1.13 13.75
CA THR A 158 -25.80 -0.70 13.91
C THR A 158 -26.27 -0.03 12.61
N ALA A 159 -27.47 0.57 12.59
CA ALA A 159 -27.97 1.27 11.40
C ALA A 159 -27.09 2.46 10.94
N ASN A 160 -26.45 3.13 11.90
CA ASN A 160 -25.68 4.36 11.68
C ASN A 160 -24.23 4.26 12.20
N GLN A 161 -23.76 3.05 12.48
CA GLN A 161 -22.40 2.79 12.93
C GLN A 161 -21.83 1.62 12.14
N PHE A 162 -20.57 1.75 11.77
CA PHE A 162 -19.82 0.79 11.00
C PHE A 162 -18.46 0.60 11.63
N SER A 163 -17.80 -0.52 11.34
CA SER A 163 -16.45 -0.80 11.81
C SER A 163 -15.60 -1.41 10.71
N SER A 164 -14.32 -1.04 10.66
CA SER A 164 -13.32 -1.72 9.84
C SER A 164 -12.58 -2.79 10.63
N HIS A 165 -11.96 -3.73 9.93
CA HIS A 165 -11.02 -4.65 10.56
C HIS A 165 -9.67 -3.97 10.82
N PRO A 166 -8.89 -4.45 11.81
CA PRO A 166 -7.48 -4.11 11.90
C PRO A 166 -6.74 -4.70 10.69
N TYR A 167 -5.48 -4.33 10.51
CA TYR A 167 -4.59 -4.90 9.49
C TYR A 167 -3.18 -5.11 10.05
N PRO A 168 -2.61 -6.33 9.93
CA PRO A 168 -3.23 -7.53 9.34
C PRO A 168 -4.37 -8.09 10.22
N ASN A 169 -5.30 -8.84 9.62
CA ASN A 169 -6.39 -9.51 10.32
C ASN A 169 -6.46 -11.01 9.95
N PRO A 170 -6.18 -11.93 10.90
CA PRO A 170 -5.78 -11.67 12.28
C PRO A 170 -4.39 -11.02 12.36
N PRO A 171 -4.08 -10.28 13.45
CA PRO A 171 -2.75 -9.74 13.68
C PRO A 171 -1.66 -10.84 13.67
N ILE A 172 -0.53 -10.56 13.01
CA ILE A 172 0.60 -11.49 12.93
C ILE A 172 1.52 -11.24 14.14
N GLY A 173 1.29 -11.98 15.22
CA GLY A 173 2.14 -12.00 16.42
C GLY A 173 1.56 -11.28 17.63
N THR A 174 1.93 -11.74 18.83
CA THR A 174 1.51 -11.22 20.14
C THR A 174 2.62 -11.23 21.18
N PHE A 175 3.89 -11.43 20.79
CA PHE A 175 4.95 -11.78 21.75
C PHE A 175 6.21 -10.89 21.72
N ILE A 176 6.51 -10.16 20.63
CA ILE A 176 7.71 -9.28 20.56
C ILE A 176 7.35 -7.84 20.13
N GLU A 177 6.25 -7.29 20.65
CA GLU A 177 6.06 -5.84 20.64
C GLU A 177 7.09 -5.12 21.54
N SER A 178 7.71 -5.81 22.50
CA SER A 178 8.62 -5.19 23.48
C SER A 178 10.09 -5.08 23.06
N LEU A 179 10.52 -5.64 21.92
CA LEU A 179 11.95 -5.61 21.50
C LEU A 179 12.21 -4.90 20.15
N LYS A 180 11.19 -4.39 19.46
CA LYS A 180 11.35 -3.58 18.25
C LYS A 180 10.75 -2.19 18.42
N GLU A 181 11.36 -1.38 19.29
CA GLU A 181 11.22 0.10 19.32
C GLU A 181 11.76 0.79 18.03
N LYS A 182 11.66 0.16 16.85
CA LYS A 182 12.17 0.73 15.60
C LYS A 182 11.15 0.68 14.47
N ARG A 183 10.45 1.81 14.32
CA ARG A 183 10.20 2.52 13.04
C ARG A 183 9.12 1.99 12.06
N ARG A 184 7.97 1.51 12.52
CA ARG A 184 6.73 1.65 11.73
C ARG A 184 5.75 2.50 12.50
N ARG A 185 5.40 3.67 11.96
CA ARG A 185 4.24 4.41 12.45
C ARG A 185 3.02 3.71 11.88
N SER A 186 2.21 3.09 12.73
CA SER A 186 0.91 2.57 12.32
C SER A 186 -0.03 3.76 12.09
N VAL A 187 -0.17 4.20 10.84
CA VAL A 187 -0.91 5.42 10.47
C VAL A 187 -1.80 5.19 9.27
N VAL A 188 -3.11 5.20 9.50
CA VAL A 188 -4.15 5.15 8.46
C VAL A 188 -4.09 6.41 7.61
N GLU A 189 -3.97 6.23 6.29
CA GLU A 189 -3.94 7.32 5.33
C GLU A 189 -5.28 8.10 5.33
N GLY A 190 -5.23 9.42 5.11
CA GLY A 190 -6.46 10.23 5.02
C GLY A 190 -7.40 9.77 3.90
N GLY A 191 -6.87 9.43 2.72
CA GLY A 191 -7.66 8.90 1.61
C GLY A 191 -8.39 7.60 1.94
N HIS A 192 -7.84 6.77 2.83
CA HIS A 192 -8.50 5.58 3.36
C HIS A 192 -9.71 5.96 4.24
N GLN A 193 -9.54 6.85 5.22
CA GLN A 193 -10.66 7.31 6.05
C GLN A 193 -11.78 7.98 5.22
N LEU A 194 -11.42 8.72 4.17
CA LEU A 194 -12.38 9.27 3.21
C LEU A 194 -13.12 8.16 2.43
N SER A 195 -12.41 7.11 2.02
CA SER A 195 -13.01 5.94 1.34
C SER A 195 -14.00 5.21 2.24
N GLN A 196 -13.67 5.05 3.53
CA GLN A 196 -14.59 4.48 4.52
C GLN A 196 -15.85 5.34 4.71
N ALA A 197 -15.70 6.68 4.69
CA ALA A 197 -16.83 7.59 4.79
C ALA A 197 -17.78 7.47 3.59
N ILE A 198 -17.24 7.31 2.38
CA ILE A 198 -18.02 7.05 1.17
C ILE A 198 -18.80 5.73 1.31
N VAL A 199 -18.14 4.66 1.73
CA VAL A 199 -18.79 3.35 1.92
C VAL A 199 -19.90 3.40 2.98
N ALA A 200 -19.62 4.01 4.13
CA ALA A 200 -20.60 4.15 5.21
C ALA A 200 -21.83 4.94 4.75
N ALA A 201 -21.61 6.10 4.10
CA ALA A 201 -22.70 6.91 3.56
C ALA A 201 -23.54 6.15 2.52
N SER A 202 -22.91 5.43 1.59
CA SER A 202 -23.59 4.61 0.60
C SER A 202 -24.40 3.45 1.21
N LYS A 203 -23.93 2.88 2.33
CA LYS A 203 -24.69 1.86 3.06
C LYS A 203 -25.87 2.44 3.86
N THR A 204 -25.74 3.68 4.34
CA THR A 204 -26.81 4.39 5.07
C THR A 204 -27.93 4.87 4.14
N VAL A 205 -27.63 5.31 2.91
CA VAL A 205 -28.62 5.78 1.93
C VAL A 205 -28.44 5.05 0.59
N PRO A 206 -28.86 3.77 0.49
CA PRO A 206 -28.53 2.89 -0.65
C PRO A 206 -29.17 3.31 -1.98
N ASP A 207 -30.25 4.09 -1.95
CA ASP A 207 -30.96 4.58 -3.15
C ASP A 207 -30.31 5.85 -3.75
N GLN A 208 -29.20 6.33 -3.16
CA GLN A 208 -28.49 7.51 -3.60
C GLN A 208 -27.00 7.23 -3.79
N ARG A 209 -26.38 7.88 -4.78
CA ARG A 209 -24.92 7.86 -4.94
C ARG A 209 -24.28 8.99 -4.16
N VAL A 210 -23.03 8.82 -3.76
CA VAL A 210 -22.21 9.93 -3.24
C VAL A 210 -21.80 10.83 -4.40
N THR A 211 -22.08 12.13 -4.31
CA THR A 211 -21.68 13.13 -5.31
C THR A 211 -20.49 13.96 -4.86
N SER A 212 -20.33 14.18 -3.55
CA SER A 212 -19.15 14.83 -3.00
C SER A 212 -18.90 14.43 -1.55
N ALA A 213 -17.64 14.49 -1.12
CA ALA A 213 -17.25 14.31 0.28
C ALA A 213 -16.11 15.26 0.65
N SER A 214 -16.15 15.82 1.86
CA SER A 214 -15.12 16.70 2.43
C SER A 214 -14.77 16.24 3.83
N MET A 215 -13.53 15.79 4.06
CA MET A 215 -13.05 15.24 5.32
C MET A 215 -11.87 16.05 5.88
N ILE A 216 -11.86 16.28 7.19
CA ILE A 216 -10.75 16.85 7.95
C ILE A 216 -10.12 15.73 8.78
N PHE A 217 -8.79 15.61 8.72
CA PHE A 217 -8.00 14.61 9.45
C PHE A 217 -7.34 15.27 10.66
N SER A 218 -8.00 15.13 11.81
CA SER A 218 -7.60 15.81 13.05
C SER A 218 -6.48 15.08 13.78
N LYS A 219 -6.44 13.74 13.70
CA LYS A 219 -5.46 12.91 14.39
C LYS A 219 -5.20 11.63 13.60
N ALA A 220 -3.96 11.14 13.67
CA ALA A 220 -3.62 9.84 13.10
C ALA A 220 -4.42 8.71 13.77
N ALA A 221 -4.88 7.78 12.94
CA ALA A 221 -5.49 6.51 13.31
C ALA A 221 -4.46 5.38 13.10
N SER A 222 -4.52 4.30 13.89
CA SER A 222 -3.70 3.09 13.72
C SER A 222 -4.45 2.06 12.89
N PHE A 223 -3.72 1.22 12.12
CA PHE A 223 -4.31 0.05 11.47
C PHE A 223 -4.36 -1.17 12.39
N GLU A 224 -3.69 -1.15 13.54
CA GLU A 224 -3.60 -2.31 14.44
C GLU A 224 -4.93 -2.57 15.18
N GLU A 225 -5.81 -1.58 15.19
CA GLU A 225 -7.12 -1.63 15.82
C GLU A 225 -8.22 -1.27 14.81
N PRO A 226 -9.45 -1.78 14.98
CA PRO A 226 -10.61 -1.32 14.25
C PRO A 226 -10.77 0.21 14.22
N LEU A 227 -11.41 0.71 13.17
CA LEU A 227 -11.92 2.07 13.10
C LEU A 227 -13.44 2.06 13.15
N ASP A 228 -14.01 2.81 14.08
CA ASP A 228 -15.45 3.01 14.15
C ASP A 228 -15.84 4.20 13.28
N VAL A 229 -16.77 3.98 12.37
CA VAL A 229 -17.30 5.01 11.46
C VAL A 229 -18.74 5.28 11.82
N GLN A 230 -19.01 6.49 12.27
CA GLN A 230 -20.32 6.94 12.73
C GLN A 230 -20.93 7.88 11.70
N VAL A 231 -22.21 7.67 11.38
CA VAL A 231 -22.94 8.44 10.38
C VAL A 231 -24.12 9.15 11.03
N ASP A 232 -24.22 10.47 10.84
CA ASP A 232 -25.39 11.26 11.20
C ASP A 232 -26.07 11.80 9.93
N VAL A 233 -27.35 11.48 9.75
CA VAL A 233 -28.12 11.94 8.60
C VAL A 233 -28.70 13.32 8.92
N LEU A 234 -27.94 14.37 8.60
CA LEU A 234 -28.32 15.76 8.86
C LEU A 234 -29.58 16.16 8.08
N ARG A 235 -29.71 15.65 6.86
CA ARG A 235 -30.88 15.88 6.00
C ARG A 235 -31.11 14.66 5.10
N ALA A 236 -32.31 14.08 5.20
CA ALA A 236 -32.79 13.06 4.27
C ALA A 236 -33.83 13.68 3.33
N GLY A 237 -33.53 13.72 2.03
CA GLY A 237 -34.44 14.22 1.01
C GLY A 237 -34.58 13.25 -0.15
N ARG A 238 -35.70 13.35 -0.89
CA ARG A 238 -35.97 12.46 -2.04
C ARG A 238 -34.84 12.47 -3.07
N ASN A 239 -34.32 13.66 -3.39
CA ASN A 239 -33.32 13.84 -4.43
C ASN A 239 -31.91 14.06 -3.88
N PHE A 240 -31.79 14.60 -2.67
CA PHE A 240 -30.51 14.95 -2.06
C PHE A 240 -30.54 14.63 -0.57
N SER A 241 -29.43 14.09 -0.08
CA SER A 241 -29.18 13.90 1.35
C SER A 241 -27.83 14.46 1.74
N THR A 242 -27.73 14.93 2.98
CA THR A 242 -26.49 15.43 3.57
C THR A 242 -26.22 14.65 4.84
N LEU A 243 -25.03 14.05 4.92
CA LEU A 243 -24.60 13.22 6.02
C LEU A 243 -23.34 13.84 6.65
N GLU A 244 -23.22 13.77 7.96
CA GLU A 244 -21.95 13.91 8.66
C GLU A 244 -21.36 12.52 8.90
N VAL A 245 -20.07 12.34 8.66
CA VAL A 245 -19.37 11.09 8.95
C VAL A 245 -18.19 11.37 9.86
N LYS A 246 -18.07 10.60 10.94
CA LYS A 246 -16.97 10.66 11.90
C LYS A 246 -16.23 9.33 11.96
N THR A 247 -14.91 9.39 11.97
CA THR A 247 -14.07 8.23 12.29
C THR A 247 -13.58 8.38 13.72
N VAL A 248 -13.80 7.35 14.53
CA VAL A 248 -13.46 7.27 15.95
C VAL A 248 -12.57 6.05 16.17
N GLN A 249 -11.54 6.20 17.00
CA GLN A 249 -10.70 5.09 17.44
C GLN A 249 -10.27 5.37 18.89
N GLN A 250 -10.42 4.38 19.77
CA GLN A 250 -10.17 4.53 21.22
C GLN A 250 -10.93 5.74 21.80
N GLU A 251 -12.22 5.85 21.49
CA GLU A 251 -13.11 6.94 21.93
C GLU A 251 -12.71 8.36 21.48
N GLN A 252 -11.68 8.49 20.64
CA GLN A 252 -11.18 9.76 20.15
C GLN A 252 -11.47 9.91 18.66
N MET A 253 -12.04 11.05 18.30
CA MET A 253 -12.27 11.42 16.90
C MET A 253 -10.92 11.56 16.17
N ARG A 254 -10.82 10.88 15.03
CA ARG A 254 -9.66 10.88 14.13
C ARG A 254 -9.92 11.76 12.91
N SER A 255 -11.12 11.67 12.36
CA SER A 255 -11.59 12.54 11.28
C SER A 255 -13.09 12.81 11.35
N VAL A 256 -13.50 13.88 10.67
CA VAL A 256 -14.92 14.25 10.50
C VAL A 256 -15.10 14.90 9.13
N GLY A 257 -16.27 14.72 8.53
CA GLY A 257 -16.59 15.33 7.26
C GLY A 257 -18.06 15.33 6.91
N LEU A 258 -18.37 16.00 5.81
CA LEU A 258 -19.70 16.05 5.22
C LEU A 258 -19.71 15.29 3.91
N VAL A 259 -20.79 14.56 3.67
CA VAL A 259 -21.05 13.81 2.43
C VAL A 259 -22.37 14.29 1.84
N LEU A 260 -22.34 14.63 0.54
CA LEU A 260 -23.52 14.95 -0.25
C LEU A 260 -23.87 13.75 -1.12
N MET A 261 -25.15 13.40 -1.15
CA MET A 261 -25.68 12.29 -1.92
C MET A 261 -26.81 12.75 -2.82
N ASP A 262 -27.01 12.08 -3.95
CA ASP A 262 -28.13 12.34 -4.86
C ASP A 262 -28.78 11.07 -5.42
N SER A 263 -30.02 11.21 -5.91
CA SER A 263 -30.73 10.13 -6.62
C SER A 263 -30.43 10.09 -8.13
N SER A 264 -29.43 10.82 -8.59
CA SER A 264 -28.88 10.76 -9.95
C SER A 264 -29.91 10.96 -11.08
N PRO A 265 -30.54 12.15 -11.19
CA PRO A 265 -31.42 12.41 -12.33
C PRO A 265 -30.62 12.42 -13.64
N GLY A 266 -31.23 11.97 -14.73
CA GLY A 266 -30.59 11.96 -16.05
C GLY A 266 -30.20 13.36 -16.56
N ASP A 267 -29.18 13.40 -17.40
CA ASP A 267 -28.55 14.64 -17.87
C ASP A 267 -29.50 15.54 -18.68
N ARG A 268 -29.49 16.84 -18.35
CA ARG A 268 -30.06 17.91 -19.20
C ARG A 268 -28.99 18.72 -19.92
N ILE A 269 -27.82 18.85 -19.29
CA ILE A 269 -26.62 19.49 -19.82
C ILE A 269 -25.42 18.61 -19.45
N LYS A 270 -24.43 18.53 -20.34
CA LYS A 270 -23.20 17.77 -20.11
C LYS A 270 -22.03 18.45 -20.79
N HIS A 271 -20.98 18.75 -20.03
CA HIS A 271 -19.67 19.16 -20.51
C HIS A 271 -18.63 18.87 -19.43
N SER A 272 -17.38 18.68 -19.83
CA SER A 272 -16.23 18.61 -18.92
C SER A 272 -15.03 19.24 -19.60
N ILE A 273 -13.99 19.53 -18.81
CA ILE A 273 -12.66 19.82 -19.36
C ILE A 273 -12.10 18.58 -20.05
N ALA A 274 -11.17 18.79 -20.98
CA ALA A 274 -10.43 17.71 -21.62
C ALA A 274 -9.37 17.13 -20.66
N MET A 275 -9.10 15.83 -20.80
CA MET A 275 -7.93 15.20 -20.20
C MET A 275 -6.65 15.86 -20.76
N PRO A 276 -5.63 16.14 -19.93
CA PRO A 276 -4.38 16.68 -20.43
C PRO A 276 -3.64 15.67 -21.32
N GLU A 277 -2.90 16.17 -22.31
CA GLU A 277 -2.02 15.38 -23.15
C GLU A 277 -0.75 15.00 -22.37
N VAL A 278 -0.65 13.73 -21.97
CA VAL A 278 0.51 13.15 -21.27
C VAL A 278 0.83 11.77 -21.83
N ALA A 279 2.02 11.25 -21.53
CA ALA A 279 2.40 9.90 -21.95
C ALA A 279 1.37 8.87 -21.43
N GLY A 280 0.94 7.97 -22.31
CA GLY A 280 0.00 6.90 -21.98
C GLY A 280 0.61 5.90 -20.98
N PRO A 281 -0.21 4.99 -20.42
CA PRO A 281 0.26 4.02 -19.44
C PRO A 281 1.41 3.15 -19.98
N ASP A 282 1.42 2.81 -21.27
CA ASP A 282 2.48 1.98 -21.88
C ASP A 282 3.85 2.65 -21.99
N GLU A 283 3.89 3.98 -21.96
CA GLU A 283 5.12 4.77 -21.98
C GLU A 283 5.56 5.20 -20.57
N ALA A 284 4.61 5.24 -19.62
CA ALA A 284 4.84 5.61 -18.23
C ALA A 284 5.67 4.56 -17.46
N LYS A 285 6.37 5.01 -16.41
CA LYS A 285 7.29 4.15 -15.63
C LYS A 285 6.55 3.41 -14.52
N PRO A 286 6.67 2.08 -14.40
CA PRO A 286 6.09 1.33 -13.29
C PRO A 286 6.57 1.85 -11.93
N LEU A 287 5.63 1.98 -10.99
CA LEU A 287 5.90 2.30 -9.59
C LEU A 287 5.37 1.17 -8.71
N ASP A 288 6.28 0.52 -7.99
CA ASP A 288 5.94 -0.54 -7.06
C ASP A 288 5.72 0.02 -5.65
N MET A 289 4.46 0.07 -5.22
CA MET A 289 4.05 0.38 -3.84
C MET A 289 3.76 -0.89 -3.02
N ARG A 290 4.22 -2.05 -3.47
CA ARG A 290 4.13 -3.35 -2.80
C ARG A 290 2.69 -3.82 -2.53
N VAL A 291 1.76 -3.47 -3.42
CA VAL A 291 0.38 -3.95 -3.37
C VAL A 291 0.09 -4.76 -4.61
N THR A 292 -0.09 -6.08 -4.47
CA THR A 292 -0.41 -6.93 -5.61
C THR A 292 -1.85 -6.71 -6.08
N GLY A 293 -2.14 -6.97 -7.36
CA GLY A 293 -3.46 -6.69 -7.93
C GLY A 293 -3.74 -5.20 -8.16
N ARG A 294 -2.78 -4.32 -7.89
CA ARG A 294 -2.80 -2.89 -8.25
C ARG A 294 -1.58 -2.58 -9.12
N GLU A 295 -1.80 -1.84 -10.19
CA GLU A 295 -0.73 -1.36 -11.05
C GLU A 295 -0.71 0.17 -11.03
N ILE A 296 0.48 0.73 -10.82
CA ILE A 296 0.73 2.17 -10.86
C ILE A 296 1.85 2.43 -11.87
N ARG A 297 1.65 3.41 -12.75
CA ARG A 297 2.69 3.92 -13.63
C ARG A 297 2.72 5.44 -13.57
N VAL A 298 3.91 6.00 -13.41
CA VAL A 298 4.11 7.43 -13.27
C VAL A 298 4.69 8.00 -14.55
N VAL A 299 4.03 9.02 -15.09
CA VAL A 299 4.49 9.74 -16.28
C VAL A 299 5.87 10.34 -16.00
N ASP A 300 6.78 10.19 -16.96
CA ASP A 300 8.18 10.64 -16.89
C ASP A 300 9.00 10.11 -15.70
N GLY A 301 8.48 9.13 -14.95
CA GLY A 301 9.13 8.68 -13.71
C GLY A 301 9.21 9.78 -12.64
N ALA A 302 8.29 10.75 -12.66
CA ALA A 302 8.26 11.92 -11.79
C ALA A 302 8.20 11.61 -10.28
N TYR A 303 7.80 10.39 -9.91
CA TYR A 303 7.86 9.88 -8.54
C TYR A 303 9.16 9.09 -8.35
N THR A 304 10.13 9.69 -7.68
CA THR A 304 11.44 9.08 -7.47
C THR A 304 12.01 9.38 -6.08
N ASN A 305 12.92 8.53 -5.64
CA ASN A 305 13.71 8.73 -4.42
C ASN A 305 14.97 9.58 -4.66
N ASP A 306 15.31 9.84 -5.92
CA ASP A 306 16.42 10.72 -6.30
C ASP A 306 16.14 12.15 -5.83
N LEU A 307 17.02 12.68 -4.97
CA LEU A 307 16.91 14.00 -4.36
C LEU A 307 17.23 15.13 -5.33
N ASP A 308 17.90 14.82 -6.45
CA ASP A 308 18.29 15.78 -7.47
C ASP A 308 17.31 15.80 -8.67
N HIS A 309 16.31 14.91 -8.67
CA HIS A 309 15.27 14.88 -9.68
C HIS A 309 14.22 15.97 -9.43
N ILE A 310 14.53 17.17 -9.87
CA ILE A 310 13.69 18.36 -9.72
C ILE A 310 12.73 18.50 -10.90
N GLY A 311 11.51 18.96 -10.64
CA GLY A 311 10.52 19.20 -11.69
C GLY A 311 9.44 20.22 -11.28
N PRO A 312 8.49 20.51 -12.19
CA PRO A 312 7.33 21.34 -11.87
C PRO A 312 6.50 20.74 -10.72
N PRO A 313 5.70 21.56 -10.02
CA PRO A 313 4.86 21.14 -8.90
C PRO A 313 3.63 20.36 -9.37
N GLU A 314 3.81 19.33 -10.18
CA GLU A 314 2.74 18.51 -10.76
C GLU A 314 3.13 17.03 -10.73
N LEU A 315 2.18 16.11 -10.76
CA LEU A 315 2.47 14.68 -10.88
C LEU A 315 1.31 13.94 -11.53
N TYR A 316 1.63 13.11 -12.52
CA TYR A 316 0.67 12.32 -13.27
C TYR A 316 0.90 10.84 -13.02
N ALA A 317 -0.12 10.14 -12.52
CA ALA A 317 -0.05 8.71 -12.25
C ALA A 317 -1.23 7.99 -12.90
N TRP A 318 -0.93 6.98 -13.72
CA TRP A 318 -1.87 5.99 -14.18
C TRP A 318 -2.04 4.92 -13.10
N ILE A 319 -3.27 4.64 -12.70
CA ILE A 319 -3.60 3.61 -11.71
C ILE A 319 -4.72 2.73 -12.24
N ARG A 320 -4.59 1.41 -12.03
CA ARG A 320 -5.68 0.44 -12.21
C ARG A 320 -5.54 -0.71 -11.23
N PHE A 321 -6.62 -1.45 -11.06
CA PHE A 321 -6.66 -2.70 -10.32
C PHE A 321 -6.89 -3.87 -11.28
N ARG A 322 -6.47 -5.08 -10.89
CA ARG A 322 -6.67 -6.28 -11.71
C ARG A 322 -8.16 -6.57 -11.91
N GLU A 323 -8.92 -6.40 -10.83
CA GLU A 323 -10.34 -6.70 -10.73
C GLU A 323 -11.07 -5.48 -10.17
N ALA A 324 -12.31 -5.30 -10.60
CA ALA A 324 -13.21 -4.27 -10.09
C ALA A 324 -14.27 -4.94 -9.20
N PRO A 325 -14.60 -4.35 -8.03
CA PRO A 325 -15.71 -4.85 -7.23
C PRO A 325 -17.04 -4.66 -7.98
N GLU A 326 -17.98 -5.58 -7.79
CA GLU A 326 -19.31 -5.50 -8.45
C GLU A 326 -20.11 -4.27 -8.00
N THR A 327 -19.88 -3.81 -6.78
CA THR A 327 -20.64 -2.72 -6.17
C THR A 327 -20.10 -1.35 -6.60
N PRO A 328 -20.91 -0.46 -7.22
CA PRO A 328 -20.43 0.83 -7.74
C PRO A 328 -19.75 1.73 -6.71
N TYR A 329 -20.28 1.84 -5.49
CA TYR A 329 -19.67 2.69 -4.46
C TYR A 329 -18.30 2.18 -4.00
N LEU A 330 -18.00 0.88 -4.17
CA LEU A 330 -16.67 0.34 -3.86
C LEU A 330 -15.64 0.72 -4.93
N ASN A 331 -16.06 0.88 -6.20
CA ASN A 331 -15.21 1.45 -7.25
C ASN A 331 -14.85 2.91 -6.93
N ALA A 332 -15.86 3.72 -6.57
CA ALA A 332 -15.64 5.11 -6.17
C ALA A 332 -14.74 5.25 -4.93
N ALA A 333 -14.91 4.36 -3.94
CA ALA A 333 -14.08 4.33 -2.74
C ALA A 333 -12.64 3.91 -3.05
N LEU A 334 -12.41 2.85 -3.83
CA LEU A 334 -11.04 2.43 -4.22
C LEU A 334 -10.32 3.51 -5.03
N MET A 335 -11.00 4.17 -5.97
CA MET A 335 -10.44 5.31 -6.72
C MET A 335 -9.99 6.44 -5.78
N THR A 336 -10.72 6.67 -4.69
CA THR A 336 -10.44 7.74 -3.73
C THR A 336 -9.23 7.44 -2.83
N GLN A 337 -8.91 6.16 -2.60
CA GLN A 337 -7.93 5.73 -1.62
C GLN A 337 -6.57 6.45 -1.73
N ALA A 338 -6.07 6.67 -2.96
CA ALA A 338 -4.72 7.19 -3.20
C ALA A 338 -4.61 8.72 -3.32
N ILE A 339 -5.72 9.49 -3.30
CA ILE A 339 -5.68 10.91 -3.67
C ILE A 339 -4.83 11.77 -2.72
N THR A 340 -4.70 11.37 -1.45
CA THR A 340 -3.94 12.13 -0.46
C THR A 340 -2.43 11.97 -0.60
N HIS A 341 -1.97 10.86 -1.17
CA HIS A 341 -0.55 10.55 -1.36
C HIS A 341 0.13 11.46 -2.38
N TRP A 342 -0.53 11.64 -3.53
CA TRP A 342 0.07 12.28 -4.70
C TRP A 342 0.34 13.77 -4.53
N THR A 343 -0.50 14.47 -3.77
CA THR A 343 -0.33 15.92 -3.54
C THR A 343 0.98 16.24 -2.81
N ILE A 344 1.37 15.41 -1.84
CA ILE A 344 2.64 15.58 -1.12
C ILE A 344 3.80 15.37 -2.10
N ALA A 345 3.73 14.32 -2.93
CA ALA A 345 4.76 14.02 -3.92
C ALA A 345 4.96 15.18 -4.90
N ALA A 346 3.87 15.68 -5.49
CA ALA A 346 3.91 16.81 -6.42
C ALA A 346 4.50 18.08 -5.78
N ALA A 347 4.14 18.37 -4.53
CA ALA A 347 4.63 19.55 -3.81
C ALA A 347 6.13 19.52 -3.51
N LEU A 348 6.76 18.34 -3.40
CA LEU A 348 8.20 18.23 -3.14
C LEU A 348 9.06 18.43 -4.40
N ARG A 349 8.52 18.14 -5.58
CA ARG A 349 9.29 18.13 -6.86
C ARG A 349 10.10 19.40 -7.16
N PRO A 350 9.61 20.63 -6.88
CA PRO A 350 10.38 21.84 -7.22
C PRO A 350 11.57 22.11 -6.29
N HIS A 351 11.79 21.31 -5.25
CA HIS A 351 12.70 21.64 -4.16
C HIS A 351 13.93 20.71 -4.14
N PRO A 352 15.13 21.22 -4.47
CA PRO A 352 16.37 20.45 -4.41
C PRO A 352 16.59 19.83 -3.03
N GLY A 353 17.04 18.57 -2.99
CA GLY A 353 17.33 17.88 -1.73
C GLY A 353 16.10 17.36 -1.00
N LEU A 354 14.89 17.53 -1.56
CA LEU A 354 13.65 16.98 -1.01
C LEU A 354 13.01 15.99 -1.99
N SER A 355 12.68 14.80 -1.49
CA SER A 355 11.87 13.83 -2.24
C SER A 355 11.02 12.99 -1.28
N GLN A 356 10.17 12.14 -1.83
CA GLN A 356 9.36 11.21 -1.03
C GLN A 356 10.21 10.21 -0.22
N ALA A 357 11.49 10.02 -0.55
CA ALA A 357 12.41 9.22 0.24
C ALA A 357 12.63 9.77 1.67
N LEU A 358 12.40 11.08 1.86
CA LEU A 358 12.55 11.73 3.16
C LEU A 358 11.26 11.70 4.00
N ALA A 359 10.13 11.34 3.41
CA ALA A 359 8.85 11.22 4.11
C ALA A 359 8.95 10.18 5.23
N HIS A 360 8.53 10.58 6.43
CA HIS A 360 8.62 9.79 7.67
C HIS A 360 10.04 9.43 8.13
N VAL A 361 11.07 9.94 7.46
CA VAL A 361 12.48 9.80 7.86
C VAL A 361 12.98 11.11 8.48
N SER A 362 13.02 12.18 7.69
CA SER A 362 13.36 13.54 8.14
C SER A 362 12.20 14.51 8.00
N LEU A 363 11.26 14.24 7.08
CA LEU A 363 10.05 15.03 6.88
C LEU A 363 8.85 14.40 7.58
N SER A 364 8.17 15.19 8.39
CA SER A 364 6.81 14.93 8.85
C SER A 364 5.84 15.40 7.78
N THR A 365 5.24 14.44 7.06
CA THR A 365 4.19 14.69 6.07
C THR A 365 2.86 14.12 6.56
N GLY A 366 1.75 14.72 6.12
CA GLY A 366 0.41 14.16 6.38
C GLY A 366 -0.73 15.02 5.80
N PRO A 367 -1.80 14.41 5.27
CA PRO A 367 -2.99 15.13 4.84
C PRO A 367 -3.73 15.72 6.06
N LEU A 368 -4.20 16.96 5.92
CA LEU A 368 -5.02 17.67 6.92
C LEU A 368 -6.49 17.73 6.49
N LYS A 369 -6.74 17.81 5.18
CA LYS A 369 -8.08 17.85 4.60
C LYS A 369 -8.07 17.25 3.20
N ALA A 370 -9.16 16.58 2.82
CA ALA A 370 -9.42 16.19 1.43
C ALA A 370 -10.88 16.48 1.06
N ASP A 371 -11.08 17.05 -0.12
CA ASP A 371 -12.38 17.28 -0.77
C ASP A 371 -12.41 16.51 -2.09
N ILE A 372 -13.50 15.83 -2.42
CA ILE A 372 -13.70 15.15 -3.70
C ILE A 372 -15.12 15.34 -4.21
N ASN A 373 -15.27 15.53 -5.53
CA ASN A 373 -16.53 15.53 -6.25
C ASN A 373 -16.50 14.45 -7.34
N PHE A 374 -17.55 13.66 -7.44
CA PHE A 374 -17.72 12.57 -8.41
C PHE A 374 -18.59 13.04 -9.57
N HIS A 375 -18.10 12.84 -10.80
CA HIS A 375 -18.71 13.36 -12.03
C HIS A 375 -19.23 12.26 -12.96
N ASP A 376 -18.67 11.05 -12.90
CA ASP A 376 -19.04 9.93 -13.76
C ASP A 376 -18.81 8.58 -13.05
N ASP A 377 -19.31 7.50 -13.65
CA ASP A 377 -19.15 6.13 -13.15
C ASP A 377 -17.71 5.64 -13.32
N VAL A 378 -17.26 4.84 -12.35
CA VAL A 378 -15.88 4.36 -12.22
C VAL A 378 -15.82 2.84 -12.40
N ASP A 379 -14.94 2.38 -13.29
CA ASP A 379 -14.44 1.00 -13.34
C ASP A 379 -12.95 1.04 -13.01
N VAL A 380 -12.60 0.65 -11.79
CA VAL A 380 -11.20 0.70 -11.32
C VAL A 380 -10.30 -0.32 -12.00
N SER A 381 -10.86 -1.26 -12.78
CA SER A 381 -10.07 -2.18 -13.61
C SER A 381 -9.56 -1.55 -14.91
N GLN A 382 -10.10 -0.39 -15.29
CA GLN A 382 -9.55 0.44 -16.36
C GLN A 382 -8.47 1.37 -15.84
N TRP A 383 -7.57 1.77 -16.74
CA TRP A 383 -6.60 2.82 -16.43
C TRP A 383 -7.30 4.14 -16.11
N MET A 384 -6.91 4.74 -14.99
CA MET A 384 -7.34 6.06 -14.55
C MET A 384 -6.12 6.97 -14.41
N LEU A 385 -6.16 8.16 -15.03
CA LEU A 385 -5.13 9.18 -14.91
C LEU A 385 -5.43 10.10 -13.72
N TYR A 386 -4.57 10.06 -12.72
CA TYR A 386 -4.55 10.99 -11.60
C TYR A 386 -3.64 12.16 -11.97
N VAL A 387 -4.25 13.32 -12.19
CA VAL A 387 -3.58 14.61 -12.40
C VAL A 387 -3.46 15.30 -11.05
N ASN A 388 -2.26 15.67 -10.63
CA ASN A 388 -2.02 16.26 -9.31
C ASN A 388 -1.20 17.54 -9.44
N ASP A 389 -1.86 18.69 -9.34
CA ASP A 389 -1.21 20.00 -9.39
C ASP A 389 -1.02 20.52 -7.95
N ALA A 390 0.21 20.68 -7.48
CA ALA A 390 0.52 21.33 -6.22
C ALA A 390 0.52 22.86 -6.41
N VAL A 391 -0.61 23.50 -6.09
CA VAL A 391 -0.86 24.92 -6.35
C VAL A 391 -0.17 25.86 -5.36
N TYR A 392 0.21 25.36 -4.18
CA TYR A 392 0.90 26.15 -3.15
C TYR A 392 1.76 25.24 -2.27
N ALA A 393 2.97 25.69 -1.92
CA ALA A 393 3.79 25.11 -0.86
C ALA A 393 4.45 26.24 -0.06
N GLY A 394 4.28 26.22 1.26
CA GLY A 394 4.81 27.26 2.14
C GLY A 394 4.23 27.19 3.55
N LYS A 395 4.91 27.82 4.51
CA LYS A 395 4.51 27.84 5.93
C LYS A 395 4.31 26.43 6.54
N GLY A 396 5.10 25.46 6.08
CA GLY A 396 5.03 24.07 6.53
C GLY A 396 3.78 23.31 6.06
N GLN A 397 3.20 23.73 4.93
CA GLN A 397 2.00 23.17 4.33
C GLN A 397 2.12 23.14 2.80
N ALA A 398 1.30 22.33 2.15
CA ALA A 398 1.06 22.40 0.72
C ALA A 398 -0.43 22.20 0.38
N GLN A 399 -0.85 22.72 -0.75
CA GLN A 399 -2.20 22.56 -1.28
C GLN A 399 -2.11 21.98 -2.69
N GLY A 400 -2.92 20.95 -2.95
CA GLY A 400 -3.08 20.33 -4.26
C GLY A 400 -4.49 20.49 -4.80
N GLN A 401 -4.60 20.56 -6.12
CA GLN A 401 -5.83 20.39 -6.88
C GLN A 401 -5.62 19.24 -7.87
N GLY A 402 -6.54 18.29 -7.88
CA GLY A 402 -6.40 17.10 -8.69
C GLY A 402 -7.66 16.73 -9.45
N LYS A 403 -7.46 15.91 -10.47
CA LYS A 403 -8.48 15.45 -11.41
C LYS A 403 -8.21 13.97 -11.69
N ILE A 404 -9.27 13.20 -11.88
CA ILE A 404 -9.17 11.80 -12.25
C ILE A 404 -9.91 11.63 -13.58
N PHE A 405 -9.20 11.15 -14.59
CA PHE A 405 -9.78 10.84 -15.90
C PHE A 405 -9.74 9.34 -16.16
N SER A 406 -10.72 8.79 -16.86
CA SER A 406 -10.61 7.45 -17.44
C SER A 406 -9.70 7.47 -18.67
N ILE A 407 -9.24 6.29 -19.08
CA ILE A 407 -8.39 6.12 -20.27
C ILE A 407 -9.01 6.66 -21.57
N ASP A 408 -10.34 6.73 -21.66
CA ASP A 408 -11.09 7.31 -22.79
C ASP A 408 -11.28 8.83 -22.69
N GLY A 409 -10.73 9.48 -21.65
CA GLY A 409 -10.73 10.92 -21.46
C GLY A 409 -11.93 11.50 -20.71
N ARG A 410 -12.86 10.68 -20.19
CA ARG A 410 -13.97 11.19 -19.35
C ARG A 410 -13.44 11.64 -17.99
N LEU A 411 -13.92 12.78 -17.50
CA LEU A 411 -13.61 13.27 -16.16
C LEU A 411 -14.43 12.50 -15.12
N LEU A 412 -13.77 11.64 -14.34
CA LEU A 412 -14.40 10.81 -13.31
C LEU A 412 -14.62 11.59 -12.00
N ALA A 413 -13.60 12.34 -11.57
CA ALA A 413 -13.64 13.09 -10.32
C ALA A 413 -12.70 14.29 -10.32
N THR A 414 -12.97 15.24 -9.42
CA THR A 414 -12.06 16.33 -9.08
C THR A 414 -11.87 16.38 -7.58
N PHE A 415 -10.66 16.68 -7.11
CA PHE A 415 -10.36 16.72 -5.68
C PHE A 415 -9.42 17.87 -5.31
N ALA A 416 -9.39 18.20 -4.03
CA ALA A 416 -8.42 19.10 -3.44
C ALA A 416 -7.88 18.49 -2.14
N VAL A 417 -6.58 18.65 -1.89
CA VAL A 417 -5.93 18.13 -0.68
C VAL A 417 -5.11 19.25 -0.04
N HIS A 418 -5.28 19.41 1.26
CA HIS A 418 -4.42 20.26 2.09
C HIS A 418 -3.53 19.35 2.93
N THR A 419 -2.22 19.56 2.88
CA THR A 419 -1.24 18.72 3.56
C THR A 419 -0.29 19.56 4.41
N MET A 420 0.31 18.89 5.40
CA MET A 420 1.43 19.38 6.16
C MET A 420 2.72 18.77 5.61
N ILE A 421 3.76 19.60 5.47
CA ILE A 421 5.12 19.17 5.13
C ILE A 421 6.07 19.97 6.03
N ARG A 422 6.70 19.31 7.00
CA ARG A 422 7.56 19.94 8.01
C ARG A 422 8.73 19.06 8.36
N ASP A 423 9.81 19.62 8.89
CA ASP A 423 10.81 18.82 9.60
C ASP A 423 10.22 18.22 10.87
N PHE A 424 10.78 17.10 11.34
CA PHE A 424 10.50 16.65 12.70
C PHE A 424 11.00 17.67 13.72
N ALA A 425 10.22 17.87 14.79
CA ALA A 425 10.61 18.76 15.88
C ALA A 425 11.95 18.28 16.49
N GLY A 426 13.02 19.03 16.27
CA GLY A 426 14.40 18.68 16.66
C GLY A 426 15.50 19.10 15.67
N GLY A 427 15.14 19.52 14.45
CA GLY A 427 16.09 19.90 13.39
C GLY A 427 16.69 21.32 13.44
N ALA A 428 16.64 22.01 14.59
CA ALA A 428 17.28 23.32 14.74
C ALA A 428 18.71 23.18 15.27
N GLY A 429 19.70 23.20 14.37
CA GLY A 429 21.06 23.67 14.59
C GLY A 429 21.96 22.84 15.53
N LYS A 430 22.70 21.87 14.98
CA LYS A 430 24.09 21.65 15.43
C LYS A 430 24.99 22.49 14.55
N GLY A 431 25.09 23.77 14.92
CA GLY A 431 26.15 24.64 14.43
C GLY A 431 27.51 24.06 14.80
N HIS A 432 28.45 24.26 13.89
CA HIS A 432 29.88 24.22 14.16
C HIS A 432 30.21 24.69 15.57
N ASN A 433 30.94 23.88 16.32
CA ASN A 433 31.90 24.40 17.27
C ASN A 433 33.20 23.62 17.09
N ALA A 434 34.21 24.38 16.70
CA ALA A 434 35.61 23.98 16.66
C ALA A 434 36.12 23.69 18.07
N MET A 435 36.71 22.52 18.27
CA MET A 435 38.13 22.34 18.63
C MET A 435 38.47 20.85 18.61
#